data_AF-Q9HLC1-F1
#
_entry.id   AF-Q9HLC1-F1
#
_cell.length_a   1.000
_cell.length_b   1.000
_cell.length_c   1.000
_cell.angle_alpha   90.00
_cell.angle_beta   90.00
_cell.angle_gamma   90.00
#
_symmetry.space_group_name_H-M   'P 1'
#
loop_
_entity.id
_entity.type
_entity.pdbx_description
1 polymer ?
#
loop_
_entity_poly.entity_id
_entity_poly.type
_entity_poly.pdbx_seq_one_letter_code
_entity_poly.pdbx_strand_id
1 'polypeptide(L)'
;MKNRLISVADVLSMKPVMVALIVSIVLVVVFAGAFGYADYTNAKTNANYQNAVNTANGFKPNAVLGAAFEHWDYIAIENTTLVASQYLPNATLKWIGGPLSGTYTGISKINATWNKFFGLWSAVWLYTVNPPVASVSGNTAQVTAPVQFVLTPYGVNNTVDYINVSYTLNFMKSGTSYYIYSEVWHITGTGVVAQIPQQVQAQEVEAAAFEHWDYIAIENSSLLMPEYASNATLDWIGGPLTGTYSGVSSIISTWDKFFNLWSAVWFYTIAPPTVSVSGRTAVVTSENQFIVTPTAQNNTVEYLNISYSLTYYRISGMYMITHEVWHITGTGYISTNEMKDEYNQVQAMAFSHWNNIAIENLTLVMQQYAPDAVLHWINGSLNGTYRNYSAINTTWDKFFGAWIAVWFYSENPPVITVKGDMAYVNATVQFVLQKNSTTFDYINVSYEIVYQNMGFNVKTGQFQYQIVYEVFNILGGSPKPLSEV
;
A
#
# COMPACT_ATOMS: atom_id res chain seq x y z
N MET A 1 66.51 58.92 -4.99
CA MET A 1 66.77 58.43 -3.62
C MET A 1 65.51 57.70 -3.16
N LYS A 2 65.43 56.43 -2.74
CA LYS A 2 66.40 55.42 -2.31
C LYS A 2 65.89 54.00 -2.69
N ASN A 3 66.80 53.20 -3.22
CA ASN A 3 66.95 51.73 -3.23
C ASN A 3 66.21 50.93 -2.15
N ARG A 4 65.75 49.70 -2.47
CA ARG A 4 66.59 48.47 -2.33
C ARG A 4 65.94 47.21 -2.93
N LEU A 5 66.81 46.40 -3.54
CA LEU A 5 66.61 45.06 -4.10
C LEU A 5 66.32 44.01 -3.01
N ILE A 6 65.55 42.97 -3.36
CA ILE A 6 65.69 41.61 -2.82
C ILE A 6 65.83 40.65 -4.01
N SER A 7 66.78 39.73 -3.89
CA SER A 7 67.34 38.87 -4.92
C SER A 7 66.59 37.53 -5.07
N VAL A 8 66.94 36.82 -6.13
CA VAL A 8 66.39 35.56 -6.68
C VAL A 8 66.45 34.34 -5.72
N ALA A 9 66.82 34.51 -4.45
CA ALA A 9 67.08 33.39 -3.53
C ALA A 9 65.91 33.02 -2.60
N ASP A 10 64.85 33.83 -2.50
CA ASP A 10 63.68 33.50 -1.65
C ASP A 10 62.60 32.69 -2.39
N VAL A 11 62.87 32.35 -3.66
CA VAL A 11 62.22 31.27 -4.39
C VAL A 11 62.78 29.96 -3.85
N LEU A 12 62.12 29.34 -2.86
CA LEU A 12 61.99 27.88 -2.62
C LEU A 12 61.71 27.56 -1.15
N SER A 13 60.45 27.72 -0.72
CA SER A 13 59.82 26.74 0.18
C SER A 13 58.30 26.79 0.03
N MET A 14 57.84 26.27 -1.11
CA MET A 14 56.42 26.13 -1.42
C MET A 14 55.73 25.11 -0.52
N LYS A 15 54.50 25.42 -0.08
CA LYS A 15 53.43 24.41 -0.01
C LYS A 15 52.57 24.52 -1.29
N PRO A 16 52.34 23.42 -2.03
CA PRO A 16 51.92 23.39 -3.44
C PRO A 16 50.47 23.84 -3.73
N VAL A 17 49.72 24.35 -2.76
CA VAL A 17 48.31 24.72 -2.94
C VAL A 17 48.12 26.20 -3.32
N MET A 18 49.11 27.08 -3.07
CA MET A 18 49.02 28.51 -3.45
C MET A 18 49.69 28.89 -4.78
N VAL A 19 50.56 28.04 -5.35
CA VAL A 19 51.25 28.32 -6.63
C VAL A 19 50.38 27.99 -7.85
N ALA A 20 49.42 27.07 -7.70
CA ALA A 20 48.50 26.70 -8.78
C ALA A 20 47.51 27.81 -9.16
N LEU A 21 47.20 28.75 -8.25
CA LEU A 21 46.19 29.79 -8.49
C LEU A 21 46.76 31.09 -9.08
N ILE A 22 48.02 31.44 -8.78
CA ILE A 22 48.61 32.73 -9.20
C ILE A 22 49.31 32.63 -10.57
N VAL A 23 49.87 31.46 -10.92
CA VAL A 23 50.54 31.28 -12.21
C VAL A 23 49.55 31.25 -13.38
N SER A 24 48.34 30.74 -13.17
CA SER A 24 47.32 30.65 -14.23
C SER A 24 46.69 32.01 -14.59
N ILE A 25 46.58 32.93 -13.63
CA ILE A 25 45.96 34.26 -13.83
C ILE A 25 46.93 35.23 -14.51
N VAL A 26 48.25 35.10 -14.29
CA VAL A 26 49.25 36.02 -14.88
C VAL A 26 49.65 35.59 -16.30
N LEU A 27 49.57 34.30 -16.63
CA LEU A 27 49.78 33.80 -18.00
C LEU A 27 48.72 34.31 -18.99
N VAL A 28 47.50 34.64 -18.54
CA VAL A 28 46.44 35.17 -19.42
C VAL A 28 46.69 36.64 -19.82
N VAL A 29 47.43 37.42 -19.02
CA VAL A 29 47.58 38.86 -19.23
C VAL A 29 48.80 39.21 -20.10
N VAL A 30 49.86 38.41 -20.09
CA VAL A 30 51.08 38.70 -20.87
C VAL A 30 50.97 38.28 -22.33
N PHE A 31 50.17 37.24 -22.66
CA PHE A 31 49.95 36.83 -24.05
C PHE A 31 48.97 37.73 -24.83
N ALA A 32 48.14 38.53 -24.15
CA ALA A 32 47.21 39.46 -24.82
C ALA A 32 47.90 40.72 -25.40
N GLY A 33 49.05 41.12 -24.84
CA GLY A 33 49.75 42.36 -25.24
C GLY A 33 50.69 42.24 -26.44
N ALA A 34 51.29 41.05 -26.66
CA ALA A 34 52.31 40.88 -27.71
C ALA A 34 51.74 40.51 -29.08
N PHE A 35 50.53 39.94 -29.16
CA PHE A 35 49.86 39.63 -30.43
C PHE A 35 49.21 40.86 -31.10
N GLY A 36 48.83 41.88 -30.32
CA GLY A 36 48.13 43.06 -30.85
C GLY A 36 48.98 43.99 -31.72
N TYR A 37 50.31 43.98 -31.59
CA TYR A 37 51.18 44.92 -32.32
C TYR A 37 51.72 44.35 -33.65
N ALA A 38 51.93 43.03 -33.73
CA ALA A 38 52.36 42.36 -34.95
C ALA A 38 51.22 42.15 -35.97
N ASP A 39 49.97 42.04 -35.49
CA ASP A 39 48.78 41.96 -36.35
C ASP A 39 48.33 43.32 -36.89
N TYR A 40 48.61 44.42 -36.17
CA TYR A 40 48.24 45.76 -36.61
C TYR A 40 48.97 46.20 -37.90
N THR A 41 50.22 45.75 -38.09
CA THR A 41 51.03 46.09 -39.28
C THR A 41 50.78 45.16 -40.47
N ASN A 42 50.27 43.93 -40.24
CA ASN A 42 49.93 42.98 -41.30
C ASN A 42 48.49 43.12 -41.85
N ALA A 43 47.63 43.89 -41.17
CA ALA A 43 46.22 44.10 -41.54
C ALA A 43 45.98 45.03 -42.76
N LYS A 44 46.96 45.18 -43.67
CA LYS A 44 46.82 46.01 -44.88
C LYS A 44 46.85 45.23 -46.19
N THR A 45 46.24 44.05 -46.21
CA THR A 45 45.79 43.41 -47.45
C THR A 45 44.36 42.87 -47.29
N ASN A 46 43.48 43.28 -48.20
CA ASN A 46 42.03 43.05 -48.19
C ASN A 46 41.65 41.54 -48.07
N ALA A 47 42.53 40.63 -48.49
CA ALA A 47 42.28 39.18 -48.48
C ALA A 47 42.29 38.53 -47.08
N ASN A 48 43.14 38.96 -46.16
CA ASN A 48 43.26 38.34 -44.83
C ASN A 48 42.14 38.79 -43.87
N TYR A 49 41.66 40.03 -44.00
CA TYR A 49 40.45 40.51 -43.33
C TYR A 49 39.21 39.72 -43.80
N GLN A 50 39.07 39.52 -45.11
CA GLN A 50 37.97 38.73 -45.66
C GLN A 50 38.05 37.26 -45.21
N ASN A 51 39.23 36.66 -45.11
CA ASN A 51 39.40 35.30 -44.58
C ASN A 51 39.08 35.18 -43.07
N ALA A 52 39.48 36.15 -42.24
CA ALA A 52 39.10 36.17 -40.82
C ALA A 52 37.59 36.40 -40.62
N VAL A 53 36.98 37.26 -41.45
CA VAL A 53 35.52 37.48 -41.51
C VAL A 53 34.81 36.22 -41.98
N ASN A 54 35.32 35.50 -42.99
CA ASN A 54 34.75 34.25 -43.49
C ASN A 54 34.85 33.11 -42.49
N THR A 55 35.98 32.99 -41.77
CA THR A 55 36.16 32.01 -40.70
C THR A 55 35.26 32.32 -39.49
N ALA A 56 35.17 33.58 -39.06
CA ALA A 56 34.23 34.01 -38.03
C ALA A 56 32.76 33.84 -38.48
N ASN A 57 32.46 34.09 -39.76
CA ASN A 57 31.16 33.82 -40.36
C ASN A 57 30.87 32.31 -40.47
N GLY A 58 31.89 31.45 -40.53
CA GLY A 58 31.75 29.99 -40.49
C GLY A 58 31.39 29.44 -39.10
N PHE A 59 31.79 30.13 -38.01
CA PHE A 59 31.42 29.77 -36.64
C PHE A 59 30.05 30.32 -36.20
N LYS A 60 29.55 31.39 -36.84
CA LYS A 60 28.25 31.98 -36.49
C LYS A 60 27.06 31.02 -36.71
N PRO A 61 26.98 30.25 -37.81
CA PRO A 61 25.96 29.21 -37.98
C PRO A 61 25.96 28.20 -36.83
N ASN A 62 27.14 27.75 -36.36
CA ASN A 62 27.22 26.80 -35.25
C ASN A 62 26.76 27.39 -33.92
N ALA A 63 27.06 28.66 -33.63
CA ALA A 63 26.59 29.34 -32.43
C ALA A 63 25.06 29.53 -32.44
N VAL A 64 24.48 29.87 -33.59
CA VAL A 64 23.03 30.03 -33.75
C VAL A 64 22.33 28.67 -33.70
N LEU A 65 22.92 27.63 -34.30
CA LEU A 65 22.43 26.25 -34.15
C LEU A 65 22.46 25.80 -32.70
N GLY A 66 23.52 26.13 -31.94
CA GLY A 66 23.59 25.87 -30.50
C GLY A 66 22.44 26.52 -29.74
N ALA A 67 22.13 27.79 -30.01
CA ALA A 67 20.99 28.49 -29.40
C ALA A 67 19.63 27.87 -29.79
N ALA A 68 19.49 27.35 -31.01
CA ALA A 68 18.28 26.64 -31.44
C ALA A 68 18.12 25.28 -30.73
N PHE A 69 19.20 24.50 -30.61
CA PHE A 69 19.17 23.24 -29.85
C PHE A 69 18.88 23.48 -28.37
N GLU A 70 19.52 24.47 -27.75
CA GLU A 70 19.23 24.84 -26.37
C GLU A 70 17.74 25.21 -26.18
N HIS A 71 17.15 25.92 -27.15
CA HIS A 71 15.73 26.25 -27.12
C HIS A 71 14.83 25.02 -27.16
N TRP A 72 15.13 24.08 -28.06
CA TRP A 72 14.42 22.81 -28.15
C TRP A 72 14.61 21.96 -26.89
N ASP A 73 15.83 21.91 -26.34
CA ASP A 73 16.12 21.19 -25.10
C ASP A 73 15.30 21.77 -23.92
N TYR A 74 15.18 23.09 -23.81
CA TYR A 74 14.33 23.73 -22.81
C TYR A 74 12.84 23.42 -22.98
N ILE A 75 12.39 23.19 -24.22
CA ILE A 75 11.03 22.68 -24.49
C ILE A 75 10.90 21.22 -24.05
N ALA A 76 11.90 20.38 -24.31
CA ALA A 76 11.89 18.95 -23.94
C ALA A 76 11.93 18.72 -22.42
N ILE A 77 12.61 19.58 -21.66
CA ILE A 77 12.57 19.54 -20.18
C ILE A 77 11.41 20.36 -19.59
N GLU A 78 10.47 20.80 -20.43
CA GLU A 78 9.23 21.49 -20.07
C GLU A 78 9.42 22.73 -19.18
N ASN A 79 10.55 23.44 -19.35
CA ASN A 79 10.91 24.55 -18.48
C ASN A 79 10.55 25.91 -19.12
N THR A 80 9.35 26.40 -18.82
CA THR A 80 8.88 27.69 -19.33
C THR A 80 9.78 28.87 -18.97
N THR A 81 10.48 28.83 -17.84
CA THR A 81 11.37 29.92 -17.43
C THR A 81 12.60 29.98 -18.34
N LEU A 82 13.20 28.82 -18.63
CA LEU A 82 14.34 28.73 -19.53
C LEU A 82 13.96 29.04 -20.99
N VAL A 83 12.82 28.51 -21.47
CA VAL A 83 12.27 28.85 -22.79
C VAL A 83 12.02 30.36 -22.91
N ALA A 84 11.37 30.98 -21.92
CA ALA A 84 11.07 32.42 -21.95
C ALA A 84 12.33 33.29 -21.95
N SER A 85 13.42 32.84 -21.32
CA SER A 85 14.68 33.59 -21.21
C SER A 85 15.40 33.81 -22.55
N GLN A 86 15.06 33.00 -23.57
CA GLN A 86 15.69 33.06 -24.89
C GLN A 86 15.05 34.06 -25.84
N TYR A 87 13.89 34.61 -25.50
CA TYR A 87 13.20 35.60 -26.33
C TYR A 87 13.57 37.03 -25.98
N LEU A 88 13.53 37.92 -26.97
CA LEU A 88 13.53 39.36 -26.72
C LEU A 88 12.20 39.82 -26.10
N PRO A 89 12.19 40.92 -25.33
CA PRO A 89 10.98 41.43 -24.66
C PRO A 89 9.77 41.64 -25.59
N ASN A 90 10.02 42.03 -26.84
CA ASN A 90 9.01 42.29 -27.88
C ASN A 90 8.93 41.18 -28.95
N ALA A 91 9.45 39.98 -28.66
CA ALA A 91 9.42 38.87 -29.60
C ALA A 91 8.00 38.47 -30.00
N THR A 92 7.86 37.79 -31.13
CA THR A 92 6.57 37.26 -31.60
C THR A 92 6.66 35.75 -31.86
N LEU A 93 5.76 34.99 -31.25
CA LEU A 93 5.51 33.58 -31.55
C LEU A 93 4.27 33.46 -32.45
N LYS A 94 4.44 32.90 -33.64
CA LYS A 94 3.34 32.55 -34.54
C LYS A 94 3.12 31.05 -34.49
N TRP A 95 2.01 30.64 -33.89
CA TRP A 95 1.59 29.25 -33.79
C TRP A 95 0.57 28.94 -34.90
N ILE A 96 0.90 28.01 -35.77
CA ILE A 96 0.09 27.63 -36.93
C ILE A 96 -0.29 26.15 -36.79
N GLY A 97 -1.59 25.88 -36.62
CA GLY A 97 -2.12 24.53 -36.48
C GLY A 97 -2.43 24.17 -35.02
N GLY A 98 -3.45 23.32 -34.83
CA GLY A 98 -3.89 22.86 -33.51
C GLY A 98 -4.62 23.92 -32.67
N PRO A 99 -4.97 23.59 -31.41
CA PRO A 99 -5.83 24.40 -30.55
C PRO A 99 -5.17 25.70 -30.04
N LEU A 100 -3.84 25.81 -30.15
CA LEU A 100 -3.08 27.01 -29.76
C LEU A 100 -2.76 27.93 -30.94
N SER A 101 -3.45 27.77 -32.08
CA SER A 101 -3.22 28.62 -33.26
C SER A 101 -3.41 30.11 -32.93
N GLY A 102 -2.43 30.95 -33.30
CA GLY A 102 -2.47 32.37 -33.01
C GLY A 102 -1.12 33.07 -33.19
N THR A 103 -1.13 34.39 -32.98
CA THR A 103 0.09 35.22 -32.95
C THR A 103 0.21 35.87 -31.57
N TYR A 104 1.32 35.61 -30.89
CA TYR A 104 1.56 36.01 -29.51
C TYR A 104 2.79 36.92 -29.45
N THR A 105 2.56 38.20 -29.17
CA THR A 105 3.62 39.21 -29.07
C THR A 105 3.91 39.55 -27.62
N GLY A 106 5.19 39.56 -27.27
CA GLY A 106 5.71 39.85 -25.94
C GLY A 106 5.79 38.62 -25.02
N ILE A 107 6.78 38.62 -24.13
CA ILE A 107 7.13 37.48 -23.26
C ILE A 107 5.94 36.95 -22.46
N SER A 108 5.07 37.82 -21.93
CA SER A 108 3.91 37.39 -21.14
C SER A 108 2.97 36.48 -21.93
N LYS A 109 2.64 36.84 -23.20
CA LYS A 109 1.75 36.05 -24.05
C LYS A 109 2.43 34.77 -24.56
N ILE A 110 3.71 34.85 -24.87
CA ILE A 110 4.52 33.70 -25.28
C ILE A 110 4.59 32.67 -24.14
N ASN A 111 4.95 33.12 -22.93
CA ASN A 111 5.03 32.27 -21.74
C ASN A 111 3.67 31.64 -21.39
N ALA A 112 2.57 32.40 -21.46
CA ALA A 112 1.23 31.86 -21.25
C ALA A 112 0.87 30.76 -22.28
N THR A 113 1.36 30.88 -23.51
CA THR A 113 1.13 29.89 -24.58
C THR A 113 1.94 28.62 -24.33
N TRP A 114 3.22 28.75 -23.93
CA TRP A 114 4.04 27.61 -23.54
C TRP A 114 3.50 26.87 -22.31
N ASN A 115 3.04 27.59 -21.29
CA ASN A 115 2.38 26.97 -20.13
C ASN A 115 1.14 26.17 -20.53
N LYS A 116 0.32 26.70 -21.46
CA LYS A 116 -0.81 25.93 -22.00
C LYS A 116 -0.35 24.68 -22.73
N PHE A 117 0.73 24.76 -23.51
CA PHE A 117 1.28 23.60 -24.20
C PHE A 117 1.80 22.54 -23.21
N PHE A 118 2.62 22.91 -22.23
CA PHE A 118 3.14 21.97 -21.23
C PHE A 118 2.05 21.40 -20.32
N GLY A 119 0.97 22.14 -20.08
CA GLY A 119 -0.21 21.61 -19.38
C GLY A 119 -0.96 20.50 -20.12
N LEU A 120 -0.65 20.23 -21.39
CA LEU A 120 -1.26 19.15 -22.17
C LEU A 120 -0.49 17.82 -22.08
N TRP A 121 0.81 17.85 -21.74
CA TRP A 121 1.71 16.71 -21.91
C TRP A 121 2.48 16.38 -20.63
N SER A 122 2.53 15.10 -20.26
CA SER A 122 3.31 14.57 -19.14
C SER A 122 4.77 14.29 -19.47
N ALA A 123 5.10 14.21 -20.76
CA ALA A 123 6.47 14.12 -21.24
C ALA A 123 6.58 14.69 -22.67
N VAL A 124 7.66 15.42 -22.93
CA VAL A 124 8.01 15.98 -24.23
C VAL A 124 9.40 15.52 -24.64
N TRP A 125 9.49 14.80 -25.76
CA TRP A 125 10.74 14.46 -26.41
C TRP A 125 10.78 15.06 -27.80
N LEU A 126 11.97 15.24 -28.35
CA LEU A 126 12.09 15.70 -29.73
C LEU A 126 13.30 15.10 -30.43
N TYR A 127 13.21 15.08 -31.75
CA TYR A 127 14.36 14.90 -32.62
C TYR A 127 14.17 15.68 -33.92
N THR A 128 15.29 16.04 -34.55
CA THR A 128 15.27 16.71 -35.85
C THR A 128 15.21 15.66 -36.95
N VAL A 129 14.16 15.72 -37.79
CA VAL A 129 13.93 14.72 -38.85
C VAL A 129 14.98 14.85 -39.95
N ASN A 130 15.40 16.09 -40.23
CA ASN A 130 16.52 16.44 -41.09
C ASN A 130 17.42 17.45 -40.35
N PRO A 131 18.72 17.54 -40.71
CA PRO A 131 19.61 18.53 -40.12
C PRO A 131 19.05 19.96 -40.22
N PRO A 132 19.01 20.72 -39.11
CA PRO A 132 18.62 22.12 -39.14
C PRO A 132 19.52 22.95 -40.07
N VAL A 133 18.93 23.90 -40.78
CA VAL A 133 19.65 24.83 -41.65
C VAL A 133 19.71 26.19 -40.96
N ALA A 134 20.93 26.70 -40.75
CA ALA A 134 21.16 28.03 -40.21
C ALA A 134 21.72 28.97 -41.28
N SER A 135 21.20 30.20 -41.31
CA SER A 135 21.74 31.30 -42.11
C SER A 135 21.96 32.50 -41.21
N VAL A 136 23.04 33.25 -41.47
CA VAL A 136 23.42 34.42 -40.67
C VAL A 136 23.66 35.60 -41.59
N SER A 137 23.02 36.73 -41.30
CA SER A 137 23.15 37.97 -42.06
C SER A 137 23.35 39.13 -41.09
N GLY A 138 24.62 39.54 -40.90
CA GLY A 138 24.98 40.61 -39.96
C GLY A 138 24.65 40.21 -38.51
N ASN A 139 23.74 40.97 -37.89
CA ASN A 139 23.28 40.74 -36.51
C ASN A 139 22.02 39.88 -36.43
N THR A 140 21.44 39.44 -37.55
CA THR A 140 20.30 38.53 -37.56
C THR A 140 20.72 37.15 -38.03
N ALA A 141 20.00 36.14 -37.58
CA ALA A 141 20.15 34.78 -38.05
C ALA A 141 18.80 34.10 -38.14
N GLN A 142 18.70 33.09 -38.99
CA GLN A 142 17.51 32.27 -39.13
C GLN A 142 17.91 30.80 -39.08
N VAL A 143 17.19 30.04 -38.26
CA VAL A 143 17.25 28.57 -38.23
C VAL A 143 15.92 28.03 -38.72
N THR A 144 15.98 27.10 -39.67
CA THR A 144 14.81 26.33 -40.12
C THR A 144 15.05 24.86 -39.88
N ALA A 145 14.06 24.16 -39.34
CA ALA A 145 14.17 22.73 -39.05
C ALA A 145 12.81 22.04 -39.09
N PRO A 146 12.70 20.85 -39.71
CA PRO A 146 11.61 19.93 -39.41
C PRO A 146 11.93 19.20 -38.09
N VAL A 147 11.14 19.49 -37.05
CA VAL A 147 11.28 18.89 -35.72
C VAL A 147 10.07 17.99 -35.49
N GLN A 148 10.30 16.73 -35.09
CA GLN A 148 9.23 15.89 -34.57
C GLN A 148 9.29 15.93 -33.04
N PHE A 149 8.18 16.32 -32.43
CA PHE A 149 7.95 16.19 -31.01
C PHE A 149 7.19 14.90 -30.75
N VAL A 150 7.67 14.10 -29.79
CA VAL A 150 7.02 12.89 -29.29
C VAL A 150 6.48 13.20 -27.91
N LEU A 151 5.17 13.01 -27.72
CA LEU A 151 4.43 13.60 -26.61
C LEU A 151 3.60 12.54 -25.90
N THR A 152 3.53 12.61 -24.58
CA THR A 152 2.62 11.79 -23.79
C THR A 152 1.51 12.69 -23.22
N PRO A 153 0.23 12.56 -23.60
CA PRO A 153 -0.84 13.43 -23.12
C PRO A 153 -1.23 13.16 -21.66
N TYR A 154 -1.56 14.21 -20.87
CA TYR A 154 -2.17 14.03 -19.54
C TYR A 154 -3.62 13.48 -19.62
N GLY A 155 -4.34 13.75 -20.72
CA GLY A 155 -5.80 13.57 -20.79
C GLY A 155 -6.32 12.44 -21.70
N VAL A 156 -5.46 11.92 -22.58
CA VAL A 156 -5.79 10.82 -23.50
C VAL A 156 -4.82 9.71 -23.19
N ASN A 157 -5.27 8.78 -22.36
CA ASN A 157 -4.39 7.72 -21.93
C ASN A 157 -4.31 6.67 -23.02
N ASN A 158 -3.09 6.15 -23.17
CA ASN A 158 -2.72 5.04 -24.02
C ASN A 158 -2.23 5.41 -25.40
N THR A 159 -1.78 6.64 -25.62
CA THR A 159 -1.03 6.97 -26.83
C THR A 159 0.23 7.72 -26.49
N VAL A 160 1.31 7.36 -27.17
CA VAL A 160 2.44 8.25 -27.40
C VAL A 160 2.12 8.93 -28.72
N ASP A 161 1.91 10.24 -28.69
CA ASP A 161 1.56 11.04 -29.85
C ASP A 161 2.83 11.61 -30.50
N TYR A 162 2.72 12.03 -31.75
CA TYR A 162 3.71 12.90 -32.36
C TYR A 162 3.08 14.17 -32.93
N ILE A 163 3.87 15.25 -32.91
CA ILE A 163 3.60 16.49 -33.65
C ILE A 163 4.82 16.79 -34.51
N ASN A 164 4.63 16.81 -35.82
CA ASN A 164 5.62 17.32 -36.76
C ASN A 164 5.48 18.83 -36.86
N VAL A 165 6.59 19.54 -36.68
CA VAL A 165 6.65 20.99 -36.70
C VAL A 165 7.67 21.44 -37.73
N SER A 166 7.23 22.25 -38.69
CA SER A 166 8.11 23.06 -39.52
C SER A 166 8.49 24.31 -38.75
N TYR A 167 9.67 24.29 -38.14
CA TYR A 167 10.15 25.34 -37.25
C TYR A 167 10.91 26.43 -38.02
N THR A 168 10.65 27.69 -37.71
CA THR A 168 11.49 28.83 -38.11
C THR A 168 11.80 29.70 -36.89
N LEU A 169 13.07 29.77 -36.50
CA LEU A 169 13.57 30.65 -35.45
C LEU A 169 14.37 31.79 -36.08
N ASN A 170 13.92 33.02 -35.87
CA ASN A 170 14.67 34.22 -36.24
C ASN A 170 15.30 34.83 -34.98
N PHE A 171 16.62 34.91 -35.01
CA PHE A 171 17.44 35.42 -33.93
C PHE A 171 17.99 36.81 -34.24
N MET A 172 18.17 37.59 -33.18
CA MET A 172 18.89 38.85 -33.19
C MET A 172 20.02 38.77 -32.17
N LYS A 173 21.22 39.14 -32.59
CA LYS A 173 22.39 39.19 -31.73
C LYS A 173 22.27 40.39 -30.78
N SER A 174 22.36 40.13 -29.47
CA SER A 174 22.45 41.15 -28.42
C SER A 174 23.62 40.80 -27.51
N GLY A 175 24.66 41.63 -27.51
CA GLY A 175 25.94 41.32 -26.87
C GLY A 175 26.62 40.10 -27.51
N THR A 176 26.94 39.09 -26.69
CA THR A 176 27.57 37.83 -27.14
C THR A 176 26.57 36.74 -27.54
N SER A 177 25.28 36.92 -27.24
CA SER A 177 24.25 35.88 -27.37
C SER A 177 23.23 36.22 -28.46
N TYR A 178 22.58 35.18 -28.97
CA TYR A 178 21.48 35.29 -29.91
C TYR A 178 20.15 35.09 -29.18
N TYR A 179 19.22 36.02 -29.36
CA TYR A 179 17.88 35.96 -28.76
C TYR A 179 16.81 35.88 -29.86
N ILE A 180 15.76 35.12 -29.59
CA ILE A 180 14.64 34.92 -30.52
C ILE A 180 13.80 36.20 -30.56
N TYR A 181 13.66 36.81 -31.73
CA TYR A 181 12.74 37.94 -31.92
C TYR A 181 11.48 37.53 -32.71
N SER A 182 11.55 36.44 -33.46
CA SER A 182 10.40 35.87 -34.15
C SER A 182 10.54 34.36 -34.24
N GLU A 183 9.48 33.67 -33.88
CA GLU A 183 9.36 32.23 -34.00
C GLU A 183 8.10 31.86 -34.76
N VAL A 184 8.22 30.87 -35.64
CA VAL A 184 7.08 30.23 -36.31
C VAL A 184 7.08 28.76 -35.95
N TRP A 185 6.07 28.37 -35.19
CA TRP A 185 5.73 26.99 -34.87
C TRP A 185 4.61 26.56 -35.82
N HIS A 186 4.93 25.81 -36.88
CA HIS A 186 3.93 25.34 -37.84
C HIS A 186 3.76 23.82 -37.76
N ILE A 187 2.63 23.39 -37.20
CA ILE A 187 2.27 21.97 -37.12
C ILE A 187 1.93 21.47 -38.53
N THR A 188 2.75 20.57 -39.06
CA THR A 188 2.60 19.97 -40.39
C THR A 188 2.03 18.56 -40.36
N GLY A 189 1.95 17.94 -39.19
CA GLY A 189 1.30 16.64 -39.01
C GLY A 189 1.18 16.25 -37.54
N THR A 190 0.18 15.44 -37.24
CA THR A 190 -0.03 14.86 -35.90
C THR A 190 -0.44 13.40 -36.05
N GLY A 191 -0.19 12.58 -35.04
CA GLY A 191 -0.65 11.19 -35.04
C GLY A 191 -0.22 10.44 -33.79
N VAL A 192 -0.47 9.13 -33.78
CA VAL A 192 -0.10 8.21 -32.69
C VAL A 192 1.10 7.39 -33.12
N VAL A 193 2.16 7.40 -32.31
CA VAL A 193 3.39 6.60 -32.47
C VAL A 193 3.21 5.20 -31.88
N ALA A 194 2.61 5.10 -30.70
CA ALA A 194 2.42 3.83 -30.00
C ALA A 194 1.19 3.90 -29.10
N GLN A 195 0.58 2.76 -28.82
CA GLN A 195 -0.40 2.65 -27.74
C GLN A 195 0.23 2.07 -26.47
N ILE A 196 -0.12 2.60 -25.29
CA ILE A 196 0.33 1.99 -24.03
C ILE A 196 -0.35 0.62 -23.93
N PRO A 197 0.41 -0.48 -23.77
CA PRO A 197 -0.16 -1.81 -23.69
C PRO A 197 -1.24 -1.89 -22.61
N GLN A 198 -2.36 -2.54 -22.90
CA GLN A 198 -3.48 -2.72 -21.96
C GLN A 198 -3.01 -3.36 -20.63
N GLN A 199 -1.96 -4.19 -20.69
CA GLN A 199 -1.32 -4.81 -19.52
C GLN A 199 -0.72 -3.78 -18.55
N VAL A 200 -0.09 -2.72 -19.04
CA VAL A 200 0.51 -1.68 -18.18
C VAL A 200 -0.59 -0.88 -17.47
N GLN A 201 -1.69 -0.61 -18.16
CA GLN A 201 -2.83 0.06 -17.55
C GLN A 201 -3.53 -0.83 -16.52
N ALA A 202 -3.65 -2.13 -16.80
CA ALA A 202 -4.18 -3.07 -15.83
C ALA A 202 -3.31 -3.10 -14.56
N GLN A 203 -1.98 -3.05 -14.69
CA GLN A 203 -1.06 -2.94 -13.55
C GLN A 203 -1.19 -1.62 -12.79
N GLU A 204 -1.36 -0.49 -13.48
CA GLU A 204 -1.61 0.82 -12.85
C GLU A 204 -2.90 0.81 -12.02
N VAL A 205 -3.97 0.26 -12.59
CA VAL A 205 -5.27 0.14 -11.90
C VAL A 205 -5.20 -0.86 -10.75
N GLU A 206 -4.49 -1.97 -10.93
CA GLU A 206 -4.26 -2.96 -9.87
C GLU A 206 -3.52 -2.32 -8.68
N ALA A 207 -2.46 -1.55 -8.95
CA ALA A 207 -1.71 -0.83 -7.93
C ALA A 207 -2.59 0.18 -7.18
N ALA A 208 -3.44 0.94 -7.90
CA ALA A 208 -4.38 1.87 -7.29
C ALA A 208 -5.43 1.17 -6.39
N ALA A 209 -5.84 -0.05 -6.74
CA ALA A 209 -6.76 -0.82 -5.89
C ALA A 209 -6.07 -1.32 -4.61
N PHE A 210 -4.83 -1.78 -4.69
CA PHE A 210 -4.05 -2.15 -3.50
C PHE A 210 -3.77 -0.96 -2.59
N GLU A 211 -3.41 0.19 -3.16
CA GLU A 211 -3.22 1.44 -2.41
C GLU A 211 -4.50 1.85 -1.66
N HIS A 212 -5.66 1.76 -2.31
CA HIS A 212 -6.95 2.01 -1.68
C HIS A 212 -7.21 1.09 -0.47
N TRP A 213 -6.97 -0.21 -0.61
CA TRP A 213 -7.13 -1.17 0.48
C TRP A 213 -6.09 -0.98 1.60
N ASP A 214 -4.85 -0.60 1.26
CA ASP A 214 -3.81 -0.22 2.22
C ASP A 214 -4.28 1.00 3.03
N TYR A 215 -4.90 2.01 2.40
CA TYR A 215 -5.43 3.18 3.11
C TYR A 215 -6.59 2.87 4.04
N ILE A 216 -7.40 1.86 3.71
CA ILE A 216 -8.42 1.33 4.62
C ILE A 216 -7.75 0.65 5.83
N ALA A 217 -6.69 -0.14 5.60
CA ALA A 217 -5.96 -0.82 6.68
C ALA A 217 -5.07 0.12 7.53
N ILE A 218 -4.69 1.29 6.99
CA ILE A 218 -4.04 2.39 7.74
C ILE A 218 -5.07 3.23 8.52
N GLU A 219 -6.36 2.97 8.29
CA GLU A 219 -7.49 3.63 8.95
C GLU A 219 -7.47 5.16 8.79
N ASN A 220 -7.04 5.65 7.62
CA ASN A 220 -6.80 7.07 7.37
C ASN A 220 -7.66 7.63 6.23
N SER A 221 -8.77 8.25 6.60
CA SER A 221 -9.69 8.90 5.67
C SER A 221 -9.07 10.05 4.86
N SER A 222 -8.00 10.68 5.34
CA SER A 222 -7.31 11.74 4.59
C SER A 222 -6.55 11.19 3.38
N LEU A 223 -6.18 9.91 3.39
CA LEU A 223 -5.55 9.22 2.25
C LEU A 223 -6.58 8.68 1.25
N LEU A 224 -7.78 8.31 1.72
CA LEU A 224 -8.88 7.87 0.85
C LEU A 224 -9.53 9.02 0.08
N MET A 225 -9.67 10.20 0.70
CA MET A 225 -10.39 11.33 0.12
C MET A 225 -9.91 11.73 -1.29
N PRO A 226 -8.60 11.80 -1.61
CA PRO A 226 -8.10 12.13 -2.93
C PRO A 226 -8.36 11.08 -4.01
N GLU A 227 -8.71 9.84 -3.66
CA GLU A 227 -8.91 8.75 -4.63
C GLU A 227 -10.27 8.83 -5.33
N TYR A 228 -11.25 9.47 -4.70
CA TYR A 228 -12.63 9.54 -5.21
C TYR A 228 -12.85 10.72 -6.16
N ALA A 229 -13.55 10.44 -7.25
CA ALA A 229 -14.13 11.48 -8.10
C ALA A 229 -15.20 12.27 -7.32
N SER A 230 -15.41 13.54 -7.69
CA SER A 230 -16.36 14.42 -6.98
C SER A 230 -17.80 13.90 -6.94
N ASN A 231 -18.19 13.09 -7.92
CA ASN A 231 -19.52 12.47 -8.05
C ASN A 231 -19.54 10.98 -7.70
N ALA A 232 -18.54 10.46 -6.98
CA ALA A 232 -18.43 9.05 -6.65
C ALA A 232 -19.61 8.55 -5.80
N THR A 233 -19.91 7.25 -5.88
CA THR A 233 -20.87 6.55 -5.01
C THR A 233 -20.24 5.34 -4.34
N LEU A 234 -20.63 5.06 -3.09
CA LEU A 234 -20.29 3.85 -2.34
C LEU A 234 -21.57 3.09 -2.01
N ASP A 235 -21.67 1.85 -2.45
CA ASP A 235 -22.69 0.89 -2.01
C ASP A 235 -22.10 -0.01 -0.93
N TRP A 236 -22.55 0.20 0.31
CA TRP A 236 -22.22 -0.65 1.44
C TRP A 236 -23.33 -1.69 1.64
N ILE A 237 -23.00 -2.97 1.43
CA ILE A 237 -23.95 -4.08 1.48
C ILE A 237 -23.54 -5.00 2.64
N GLY A 238 -24.40 -5.09 3.65
CA GLY A 238 -24.20 -5.93 4.83
C GLY A 238 -23.66 -5.15 6.04
N GLY A 239 -23.99 -5.64 7.23
CA GLY A 239 -23.57 -5.02 8.50
C GLY A 239 -24.29 -3.70 8.83
N PRO A 240 -23.86 -3.02 9.91
CA PRO A 240 -24.55 -1.87 10.48
C PRO A 240 -24.45 -0.58 9.65
N LEU A 241 -23.52 -0.51 8.68
CA LEU A 241 -23.32 0.63 7.78
C LEU A 241 -23.98 0.42 6.41
N THR A 242 -24.92 -0.53 6.29
CA THR A 242 -25.61 -0.79 5.02
C THR A 242 -26.28 0.48 4.47
N GLY A 243 -26.02 0.80 3.19
CA GLY A 243 -26.60 1.95 2.51
C GLY A 243 -25.84 2.35 1.23
N THR A 244 -26.38 3.34 0.51
CA THR A 244 -25.73 3.97 -0.64
C THR A 244 -25.35 5.41 -0.27
N TYR A 245 -24.08 5.77 -0.50
CA TYR A 245 -23.50 7.05 -0.11
C TYR A 245 -22.97 7.78 -1.33
N SER A 246 -23.47 8.98 -1.59
CA SER A 246 -23.13 9.75 -2.80
C SER A 246 -22.29 10.99 -2.45
N GLY A 247 -21.21 11.18 -3.21
CA GLY A 247 -20.27 12.28 -3.05
C GLY A 247 -19.23 12.01 -1.96
N VAL A 248 -18.02 12.55 -2.18
CA VAL A 248 -16.83 12.27 -1.36
C VAL A 248 -17.08 12.47 0.14
N SER A 249 -17.76 13.55 0.55
CA SER A 249 -18.02 13.81 1.97
C SER A 249 -18.86 12.72 2.65
N SER A 250 -19.86 12.16 1.96
CA SER A 250 -20.71 11.10 2.51
C SER A 250 -19.98 9.76 2.59
N ILE A 251 -19.13 9.49 1.59
CA ILE A 251 -18.28 8.30 1.53
C ILE A 251 -17.27 8.33 2.68
N ILE A 252 -16.53 9.43 2.81
CA ILE A 252 -15.51 9.59 3.84
C ILE A 252 -16.10 9.55 5.26
N SER A 253 -17.26 10.17 5.48
CA SER A 253 -17.95 10.06 6.78
C SER A 253 -18.36 8.62 7.11
N THR A 254 -18.61 7.78 6.10
CA THR A 254 -18.94 6.36 6.30
C THR A 254 -17.68 5.57 6.65
N TRP A 255 -16.56 5.84 5.98
CA TRP A 255 -15.26 5.29 6.37
C TRP A 255 -14.84 5.68 7.78
N ASP A 256 -15.02 6.94 8.18
CA ASP A 256 -14.74 7.36 9.56
C ASP A 256 -15.59 6.58 10.58
N LYS A 257 -16.87 6.29 10.27
CA LYS A 257 -17.69 5.44 11.14
C LYS A 257 -17.13 4.03 11.23
N PHE A 258 -16.69 3.45 10.11
CA PHE A 258 -16.05 2.15 10.08
C PHE A 258 -14.77 2.14 10.92
N PHE A 259 -13.87 3.12 10.75
CA PHE A 259 -12.63 3.21 11.52
C PHE A 259 -12.87 3.43 13.02
N ASN A 260 -13.98 4.06 13.41
CA ASN A 260 -14.33 4.18 14.83
C ASN A 260 -14.81 2.85 15.45
N LEU A 261 -15.24 1.87 14.64
CA LEU A 261 -15.64 0.55 15.14
C LEU A 261 -14.43 -0.32 15.49
N TRP A 262 -13.28 -0.10 14.87
CA TRP A 262 -12.13 -0.99 14.92
C TRP A 262 -10.88 -0.26 15.41
N SER A 263 -10.16 -0.86 16.36
CA SER A 263 -8.88 -0.34 16.85
C SER A 263 -7.68 -0.76 15.99
N ALA A 264 -7.88 -1.73 15.09
CA ALA A 264 -6.91 -2.18 14.10
C ALA A 264 -7.62 -2.87 12.94
N VAL A 265 -7.12 -2.67 11.73
CA VAL A 265 -7.60 -3.22 10.47
C VAL A 265 -6.39 -3.72 9.67
N TRP A 266 -6.50 -4.93 9.13
CA TRP A 266 -5.54 -5.49 8.19
C TRP A 266 -6.33 -6.08 7.03
N PHE A 267 -5.71 -6.27 5.87
CA PHE A 267 -6.35 -6.99 4.79
C PHE A 267 -5.37 -7.87 4.02
N TYR A 268 -5.94 -8.81 3.29
CA TYR A 268 -5.29 -9.47 2.18
C TYR A 268 -6.33 -9.85 1.13
N THR A 269 -5.89 -10.10 -0.10
CA THR A 269 -6.76 -10.60 -1.17
C THR A 269 -6.78 -12.13 -1.12
N ILE A 270 -7.98 -12.73 -1.12
CA ILE A 270 -8.16 -14.20 -1.09
C ILE A 270 -7.66 -14.84 -2.40
N ALA A 271 -7.79 -14.10 -3.50
CA ALA A 271 -7.23 -14.43 -4.81
C ALA A 271 -6.76 -13.13 -5.50
N PRO A 272 -5.89 -13.22 -6.52
CA PRO A 272 -5.49 -12.04 -7.29
C PRO A 272 -6.73 -11.28 -7.82
N PRO A 273 -6.75 -9.94 -7.72
CA PRO A 273 -7.87 -9.16 -8.24
C PRO A 273 -7.97 -9.31 -9.76
N THR A 274 -9.20 -9.25 -10.28
CA THR A 274 -9.44 -9.20 -11.72
C THR A 274 -9.54 -7.76 -12.15
N VAL A 275 -8.71 -7.35 -13.11
CA VAL A 275 -8.68 -5.99 -13.64
C VAL A 275 -9.13 -5.98 -15.10
N SER A 276 -10.08 -5.12 -15.42
CA SER A 276 -10.52 -4.85 -16.78
C SER A 276 -10.38 -3.37 -17.10
N VAL A 277 -9.75 -3.05 -18.22
CA VAL A 277 -9.56 -1.67 -18.67
C VAL A 277 -10.18 -1.52 -20.05
N SER A 278 -11.06 -0.53 -20.19
CA SER A 278 -11.74 -0.18 -21.44
C SER A 278 -11.76 1.33 -21.63
N GLY A 279 -10.80 1.84 -22.40
CA GLY A 279 -10.66 3.28 -22.67
C GLY A 279 -10.29 4.04 -21.40
N ARG A 280 -11.19 4.91 -20.91
CA ARG A 280 -10.99 5.70 -19.69
C ARG A 280 -11.58 5.04 -18.43
N THR A 281 -12.30 3.94 -18.61
CA THR A 281 -12.95 3.23 -17.51
C THR A 281 -12.14 1.99 -17.18
N ALA A 282 -12.00 1.71 -15.89
CA ALA A 282 -11.47 0.45 -15.42
C ALA A 282 -12.36 -0.12 -14.31
N VAL A 283 -12.43 -1.43 -14.22
CA VAL A 283 -13.15 -2.14 -13.16
C VAL A 283 -12.22 -3.15 -12.54
N VAL A 284 -12.11 -3.10 -11.21
CA VAL A 284 -11.42 -4.09 -10.40
C VAL A 284 -12.46 -4.85 -9.58
N THR A 285 -12.43 -6.17 -9.66
CA THR A 285 -13.21 -7.03 -8.76
C THR A 285 -12.27 -7.92 -7.96
N SER A 286 -12.51 -8.04 -6.66
CA SER A 286 -11.69 -8.85 -5.77
C SER A 286 -12.51 -9.48 -4.66
N GLU A 287 -11.98 -10.54 -4.09
CA GLU A 287 -12.44 -11.09 -2.82
C GLU A 287 -11.37 -10.76 -1.78
N ASN A 288 -11.70 -9.86 -0.86
CA ASN A 288 -10.78 -9.40 0.18
C ASN A 288 -11.21 -10.01 1.52
N GLN A 289 -10.26 -10.37 2.36
CA GLN A 289 -10.53 -10.62 3.76
C GLN A 289 -9.88 -9.51 4.59
N PHE A 290 -10.71 -8.79 5.34
CA PHE A 290 -10.25 -7.82 6.33
C PHE A 290 -10.23 -8.47 7.71
N ILE A 291 -9.14 -8.30 8.43
CA ILE A 291 -8.97 -8.73 9.82
C ILE A 291 -9.14 -7.48 10.67
N VAL A 292 -10.06 -7.51 11.63
CA VAL A 292 -10.42 -6.32 12.40
C VAL A 292 -10.46 -6.63 13.90
N THR A 293 -10.07 -5.65 14.72
CA THR A 293 -10.13 -5.75 16.18
C THR A 293 -11.12 -4.70 16.70
N PRO A 294 -12.25 -5.06 17.34
CA PRO A 294 -13.24 -4.09 17.78
C PRO A 294 -12.68 -3.12 18.84
N THR A 295 -12.99 -1.82 18.69
CA THR A 295 -12.65 -0.80 19.70
C THR A 295 -13.34 -1.07 21.04
N ALA A 296 -14.57 -1.58 21.00
CA ALA A 296 -15.37 -1.87 22.20
C ALA A 296 -14.96 -3.17 22.91
N GLN A 297 -14.30 -4.10 22.20
CA GLN A 297 -13.96 -5.45 22.66
C GLN A 297 -12.57 -5.85 22.14
N ASN A 298 -11.55 -5.15 22.61
CA ASN A 298 -10.15 -5.24 22.12
C ASN A 298 -9.45 -6.59 22.33
N ASN A 299 -10.15 -7.59 22.85
CA ASN A 299 -9.67 -8.96 23.07
C ASN A 299 -10.20 -9.96 22.03
N THR A 300 -10.94 -9.49 21.02
CA THR A 300 -11.46 -10.32 19.94
C THR A 300 -10.87 -9.87 18.60
N VAL A 301 -10.57 -10.83 17.73
CA VAL A 301 -10.13 -10.57 16.35
C VAL A 301 -11.14 -11.20 15.42
N GLU A 302 -11.76 -10.36 14.60
CA GLU A 302 -12.82 -10.71 13.66
C GLU A 302 -12.28 -10.70 12.23
N TYR A 303 -12.95 -11.42 11.32
CA TYR A 303 -12.79 -11.25 9.89
C TYR A 303 -14.06 -10.72 9.24
N LEU A 304 -13.88 -9.97 8.16
CA LEU A 304 -14.90 -9.60 7.19
C LEU A 304 -14.44 -10.10 5.81
N ASN A 305 -15.19 -11.00 5.20
CA ASN A 305 -15.03 -11.35 3.80
C ASN A 305 -15.82 -10.34 2.96
N ILE A 306 -15.14 -9.68 2.03
CA ILE A 306 -15.68 -8.60 1.20
C ILE A 306 -15.57 -8.99 -0.27
N SER A 307 -16.72 -9.13 -0.93
CA SER A 307 -16.80 -9.11 -2.39
C SER A 307 -16.69 -7.65 -2.82
N TYR A 308 -15.52 -7.25 -3.29
CA TYR A 308 -15.21 -5.86 -3.64
C TYR A 308 -15.38 -5.58 -5.13
N SER A 309 -15.91 -4.39 -5.47
CA SER A 309 -15.84 -3.86 -6.83
C SER A 309 -15.48 -2.38 -6.81
N LEU A 310 -14.44 -2.00 -7.55
CA LEU A 310 -14.01 -0.61 -7.75
C LEU A 310 -14.11 -0.25 -9.23
N THR A 311 -14.94 0.75 -9.54
CA THR A 311 -15.06 1.32 -10.88
C THR A 311 -14.35 2.65 -10.92
N TYR A 312 -13.32 2.72 -11.76
CA TYR A 312 -12.53 3.91 -11.97
C TYR A 312 -12.92 4.62 -13.26
N TYR A 313 -12.75 5.94 -13.24
CA TYR A 313 -12.70 6.75 -14.44
C TYR A 313 -11.44 7.62 -14.43
N ARG A 314 -10.72 7.67 -15.55
CA ARG A 314 -9.45 8.37 -15.65
C ARG A 314 -9.67 9.87 -15.86
N ILE A 315 -9.25 10.69 -14.89
CA ILE A 315 -9.39 12.16 -14.86
C ILE A 315 -7.99 12.77 -14.70
N SER A 316 -7.59 13.65 -15.62
CA SER A 316 -6.28 14.33 -15.60
C SER A 316 -5.09 13.37 -15.42
N GLY A 317 -5.15 12.19 -16.05
CA GLY A 317 -4.07 11.21 -16.03
C GLY A 317 -4.18 10.16 -14.91
N MET A 318 -5.01 10.38 -13.89
CA MET A 318 -5.15 9.50 -12.73
C MET A 318 -6.48 8.74 -12.77
N TYR A 319 -6.49 7.48 -12.35
CA TYR A 319 -7.72 6.72 -12.15
C TYR A 319 -8.37 7.15 -10.83
N MET A 320 -9.57 7.73 -10.91
CA MET A 320 -10.34 8.10 -9.73
C MET A 320 -11.53 7.16 -9.56
N ILE A 321 -11.82 6.77 -8.32
CA ILE A 321 -12.96 5.91 -8.00
C ILE A 321 -14.25 6.68 -8.25
N THR A 322 -15.11 6.14 -9.11
CA THR A 322 -16.43 6.69 -9.45
C THR A 322 -17.57 5.88 -8.85
N HIS A 323 -17.36 4.58 -8.64
CA HIS A 323 -18.30 3.72 -7.95
C HIS A 323 -17.53 2.64 -7.20
N GLU A 324 -17.93 2.43 -5.96
CA GLU A 324 -17.37 1.42 -5.09
C GLU A 324 -18.50 0.56 -4.53
N VAL A 325 -18.27 -0.75 -4.47
CA VAL A 325 -19.15 -1.70 -3.80
C VAL A 325 -18.34 -2.43 -2.73
N TRP A 326 -18.74 -2.22 -1.48
CA TRP A 326 -18.28 -2.96 -0.31
C TRP A 326 -19.38 -3.96 0.08
N HIS A 327 -19.24 -5.23 -0.27
CA HIS A 327 -20.23 -6.25 0.05
C HIS A 327 -19.68 -7.27 1.04
N ILE A 328 -20.16 -7.22 2.29
CA ILE A 328 -19.83 -8.19 3.32
C ILE A 328 -20.52 -9.53 3.00
N THR A 329 -19.74 -10.51 2.55
CA THR A 329 -20.21 -11.87 2.20
C THR A 329 -20.01 -12.87 3.32
N GLY A 330 -19.21 -12.54 4.34
CA GLY A 330 -19.03 -13.36 5.52
C GLY A 330 -18.39 -12.59 6.67
N THR A 331 -18.71 -12.96 7.89
CA THR A 331 -18.09 -12.43 9.11
C THR A 331 -17.85 -13.57 10.10
N GLY A 332 -16.94 -13.38 11.04
CA GLY A 332 -16.66 -14.34 12.11
C GLY A 332 -15.40 -13.99 12.89
N TYR A 333 -14.93 -14.91 13.73
CA TYR A 333 -13.72 -14.73 14.53
C TYR A 333 -12.52 -15.46 13.89
N ILE A 334 -11.33 -14.85 13.91
CA ILE A 334 -10.09 -15.42 13.36
C ILE A 334 -9.33 -16.25 14.39
N SER A 335 -9.63 -16.13 15.69
CA SER A 335 -8.92 -16.88 16.72
C SER A 335 -9.23 -18.39 16.65
N THR A 336 -8.48 -19.11 15.82
CA THR A 336 -8.48 -20.56 15.61
C THR A 336 -7.91 -21.39 16.77
N ASN A 337 -7.81 -20.85 17.99
CA ASN A 337 -7.54 -21.63 19.19
C ASN A 337 -8.78 -21.84 20.06
N GLU A 338 -9.92 -21.20 19.79
CA GLU A 338 -11.10 -21.33 20.65
C GLU A 338 -11.57 -22.80 20.79
N MET A 339 -11.84 -23.50 19.68
CA MET A 339 -12.29 -24.91 19.74
C MET A 339 -11.24 -25.84 20.39
N LYS A 340 -9.95 -25.58 20.19
CA LYS A 340 -8.87 -26.40 20.77
C LYS A 340 -8.64 -26.07 22.25
N ASP A 341 -8.77 -24.81 22.64
CA ASP A 341 -8.63 -24.35 24.01
C ASP A 341 -9.87 -24.71 24.83
N GLU A 342 -11.07 -24.65 24.25
CA GLU A 342 -12.30 -25.20 24.83
C GLU A 342 -12.18 -26.72 24.97
N TYR A 343 -11.68 -27.41 23.95
CA TYR A 343 -11.39 -28.84 24.04
C TYR A 343 -10.42 -29.14 25.19
N ASN A 344 -9.30 -28.43 25.28
CA ASN A 344 -8.30 -28.63 26.33
C ASN A 344 -8.84 -28.26 27.72
N GLN A 345 -9.65 -27.20 27.82
CA GLN A 345 -10.28 -26.77 29.06
C GLN A 345 -11.31 -27.80 29.53
N VAL A 346 -12.22 -28.25 28.66
CA VAL A 346 -13.21 -29.28 28.96
C VAL A 346 -12.51 -30.59 29.32
N GLN A 347 -11.43 -30.94 28.62
CA GLN A 347 -10.61 -32.11 28.95
C GLN A 347 -10.02 -32.00 30.36
N ALA A 348 -9.42 -30.86 30.71
CA ALA A 348 -8.88 -30.61 32.03
C ALA A 348 -9.97 -30.62 33.12
N MET A 349 -11.17 -30.11 32.83
CA MET A 349 -12.31 -30.12 33.73
C MET A 349 -12.85 -31.52 34.00
N ALA A 350 -12.94 -32.38 32.97
CA ALA A 350 -13.34 -33.78 33.13
C ALA A 350 -12.35 -34.56 34.00
N PHE A 351 -11.04 -34.42 33.74
CA PHE A 351 -10.02 -35.03 34.59
C PHE A 351 -10.02 -34.45 36.01
N SER A 352 -10.24 -33.14 36.15
CA SER A 352 -10.38 -32.49 37.47
C SER A 352 -11.58 -33.06 38.22
N HIS A 353 -12.71 -33.30 37.55
CA HIS A 353 -13.90 -33.90 38.14
C HIS A 353 -13.62 -35.31 38.68
N TRP A 354 -13.04 -36.20 37.87
CA TRP A 354 -12.67 -37.54 38.32
C TRP A 354 -11.59 -37.53 39.41
N ASN A 355 -10.64 -36.60 39.33
CA ASN A 355 -9.65 -36.42 40.38
C ASN A 355 -10.30 -35.97 41.70
N ASN A 356 -11.27 -35.05 41.66
CA ASN A 356 -12.01 -34.61 42.85
C ASN A 356 -12.80 -35.76 43.48
N ILE A 357 -13.33 -36.68 42.68
CA ILE A 357 -13.96 -37.93 43.15
C ILE A 357 -12.93 -38.85 43.82
N ALA A 358 -11.75 -39.01 43.22
CA ALA A 358 -10.67 -39.86 43.74
C ALA A 358 -9.90 -39.28 44.95
N ILE A 359 -10.15 -38.02 45.31
CA ILE A 359 -9.70 -37.46 46.60
C ILE A 359 -10.87 -37.24 47.55
N GLU A 360 -12.02 -37.86 47.23
CA GLU A 360 -13.25 -37.86 48.03
C GLU A 360 -13.71 -36.46 48.47
N ASN A 361 -13.44 -35.44 47.65
CA ASN A 361 -13.71 -34.05 48.00
C ASN A 361 -15.07 -33.62 47.47
N LEU A 362 -16.11 -33.91 48.26
CA LEU A 362 -17.50 -33.57 47.94
C LEU A 362 -17.68 -32.08 47.59
N THR A 363 -17.00 -31.18 48.30
CA THR A 363 -17.09 -29.73 48.04
C THR A 363 -16.60 -29.39 46.63
N LEU A 364 -15.44 -29.92 46.21
CA LEU A 364 -14.87 -29.65 44.88
C LEU A 364 -15.65 -30.32 43.76
N VAL A 365 -16.17 -31.53 43.98
CA VAL A 365 -17.08 -32.20 43.04
C VAL A 365 -18.33 -31.34 42.82
N MET A 366 -18.94 -30.88 43.90
CA MET A 366 -20.20 -30.12 43.81
C MET A 366 -20.03 -28.72 43.21
N GLN A 367 -18.87 -28.08 43.36
CA GLN A 367 -18.56 -26.79 42.72
C GLN A 367 -18.64 -26.83 41.18
N GLN A 368 -18.54 -28.01 40.57
CA GLN A 368 -18.59 -28.17 39.11
C GLN A 368 -20.01 -28.28 38.57
N TYR A 369 -21.02 -28.52 39.41
CA TYR A 369 -22.42 -28.66 38.96
C TYR A 369 -23.16 -27.33 38.91
N ALA A 370 -24.02 -27.19 37.91
CA ALA A 370 -25.04 -26.15 37.87
C ALA A 370 -26.15 -26.41 38.91
N PRO A 371 -26.87 -25.38 39.39
CA PRO A 371 -27.91 -25.54 40.41
C PRO A 371 -29.05 -26.51 40.03
N ASP A 372 -29.38 -26.59 38.74
CA ASP A 372 -30.46 -27.37 38.14
C ASP A 372 -29.99 -28.64 37.42
N ALA A 373 -28.73 -29.04 37.62
CA ALA A 373 -28.14 -30.21 36.98
C ALA A 373 -28.88 -31.52 37.27
N VAL A 374 -28.68 -32.52 36.41
CA VAL A 374 -29.26 -33.87 36.54
C VAL A 374 -28.16 -34.93 36.51
N LEU A 375 -28.13 -35.80 37.52
CA LEU A 375 -27.28 -36.99 37.57
C LEU A 375 -28.13 -38.25 37.36
N HIS A 376 -27.78 -39.05 36.37
CA HIS A 376 -28.29 -40.40 36.16
C HIS A 376 -27.27 -41.41 36.67
N TRP A 377 -27.60 -42.07 37.77
CA TRP A 377 -26.82 -43.19 38.27
C TRP A 377 -27.45 -44.48 37.77
N ILE A 378 -26.74 -45.22 36.92
CA ILE A 378 -27.25 -46.42 36.28
C ILE A 378 -26.51 -47.63 36.84
N ASN A 379 -27.28 -48.62 37.30
CA ASN A 379 -26.83 -49.84 37.98
C ASN A 379 -26.21 -49.58 39.38
N GLY A 380 -26.01 -50.66 40.14
CA GLY A 380 -25.50 -50.59 41.52
C GLY A 380 -26.54 -50.17 42.56
N SER A 381 -26.09 -49.96 43.80
CA SER A 381 -26.95 -49.67 44.95
C SER A 381 -27.51 -48.24 44.97
N LEU A 382 -26.91 -47.33 44.20
CA LEU A 382 -27.33 -45.93 44.07
C LEU A 382 -28.11 -45.67 42.76
N ASN A 383 -28.63 -46.71 42.11
CA ASN A 383 -29.37 -46.59 40.85
C ASN A 383 -30.57 -45.62 40.98
N GLY A 384 -30.62 -44.59 40.13
CA GLY A 384 -31.63 -43.56 40.18
C GLY A 384 -31.37 -42.35 39.28
N THR A 385 -32.32 -41.40 39.28
CA THR A 385 -32.18 -40.08 38.65
C THR A 385 -32.31 -39.00 39.71
N TYR A 386 -31.28 -38.19 39.86
CA TYR A 386 -31.16 -37.17 40.89
C TYR A 386 -31.14 -35.79 40.22
N ARG A 387 -32.16 -34.99 40.48
CA ARG A 387 -32.32 -33.65 39.91
C ARG A 387 -31.96 -32.62 40.96
N ASN A 388 -31.31 -31.53 40.53
CA ASN A 388 -30.82 -30.41 41.33
C ASN A 388 -29.61 -30.71 42.23
N TYR A 389 -28.92 -29.63 42.59
CA TYR A 389 -27.69 -29.63 43.38
C TYR A 389 -27.79 -30.44 44.69
N SER A 390 -28.91 -30.35 45.42
CA SER A 390 -29.05 -31.02 46.71
C SER A 390 -29.16 -32.54 46.58
N ALA A 391 -29.92 -33.04 45.61
CA ALA A 391 -30.09 -34.48 45.42
C ALA A 391 -28.79 -35.13 44.92
N ILE A 392 -28.05 -34.41 44.06
CA ILE A 392 -26.74 -34.83 43.56
C ILE A 392 -25.73 -34.88 44.72
N ASN A 393 -25.65 -33.83 45.54
CA ASN A 393 -24.77 -33.77 46.71
C ASN A 393 -24.99 -34.96 47.67
N THR A 394 -26.25 -35.26 48.00
CA THR A 394 -26.58 -36.40 48.87
C THR A 394 -26.20 -37.76 48.25
N THR A 395 -26.22 -37.87 46.92
CA THR A 395 -25.86 -39.11 46.23
C THR A 395 -24.36 -39.34 46.25
N TRP A 396 -23.56 -38.30 45.96
CA TRP A 396 -22.11 -38.36 46.10
C TRP A 396 -21.67 -38.60 47.54
N ASP A 397 -22.31 -37.98 48.53
CA ASP A 397 -22.04 -38.21 49.96
C ASP A 397 -22.23 -39.68 50.35
N LYS A 398 -23.30 -40.33 49.86
CA LYS A 398 -23.51 -41.78 50.05
C LYS A 398 -22.44 -42.63 49.37
N PHE A 399 -21.99 -42.22 48.19
CA PHE A 399 -20.92 -42.92 47.48
C PHE A 399 -19.61 -42.84 48.25
N PHE A 400 -19.21 -41.64 48.70
CA PHE A 400 -17.99 -41.46 49.50
C PHE A 400 -18.08 -42.13 50.87
N GLY A 401 -19.26 -42.17 51.49
CA GLY A 401 -19.47 -42.90 52.75
C GLY A 401 -19.38 -44.44 52.63
N ALA A 402 -19.40 -44.99 51.42
CA ALA A 402 -19.32 -46.43 51.20
C ALA A 402 -17.88 -46.98 51.13
N TRP A 403 -16.88 -46.10 50.99
CA TRP A 403 -15.48 -46.46 50.73
C TRP A 403 -14.54 -45.63 51.60
N ILE A 404 -13.40 -46.20 51.99
CA ILE A 404 -12.37 -45.48 52.77
C ILE A 404 -11.34 -44.77 51.88
N ALA A 405 -11.25 -45.18 50.60
CA ALA A 405 -10.43 -44.54 49.57
C ALA A 405 -10.94 -44.92 48.17
N VAL A 406 -10.75 -44.02 47.21
CA VAL A 406 -11.16 -44.12 45.81
C VAL A 406 -9.97 -43.69 44.95
N TRP A 407 -9.66 -44.46 43.91
CA TRP A 407 -8.75 -44.04 42.85
C TRP A 407 -9.44 -44.17 41.51
N PHE A 408 -8.96 -43.43 40.51
CA PHE A 408 -9.45 -43.58 39.15
C PHE A 408 -8.31 -43.83 38.16
N TYR A 409 -8.65 -44.54 37.10
CA TYR A 409 -7.80 -44.78 35.95
C TYR A 409 -8.63 -44.71 34.67
N SER A 410 -8.06 -44.12 33.62
CA SER A 410 -8.67 -44.04 32.29
C SER A 410 -7.68 -44.58 31.27
N GLU A 411 -8.06 -45.65 30.55
CA GLU A 411 -7.21 -46.28 29.52
C GLU A 411 -7.03 -45.40 28.29
N ASN A 412 -8.06 -44.60 27.98
CA ASN A 412 -8.07 -43.69 26.83
C ASN A 412 -8.44 -42.28 27.30
N PRO A 413 -7.98 -41.23 26.60
CA PRO A 413 -8.47 -39.88 26.83
C PRO A 413 -9.98 -39.79 26.55
N PRO A 414 -10.72 -38.90 27.22
CA PRO A 414 -12.12 -38.66 26.90
C PRO A 414 -12.30 -38.23 25.44
N VAL A 415 -13.41 -38.64 24.84
CA VAL A 415 -13.89 -38.11 23.56
C VAL A 415 -14.74 -36.88 23.86
N ILE A 416 -14.31 -35.72 23.36
CA ILE A 416 -14.97 -34.44 23.61
C ILE A 416 -15.54 -33.92 22.29
N THR A 417 -16.79 -33.48 22.32
CA THR A 417 -17.44 -32.80 21.21
C THR A 417 -18.05 -31.50 21.73
N VAL A 418 -17.69 -30.37 21.14
CA VAL A 418 -18.27 -29.06 21.47
C VAL A 418 -19.30 -28.69 20.40
N LYS A 419 -20.51 -28.28 20.81
CA LYS A 419 -21.59 -27.82 19.92
C LYS A 419 -22.32 -26.65 20.57
N GLY A 420 -22.16 -25.46 20.02
CA GLY A 420 -22.77 -24.25 20.59
C GLY A 420 -22.22 -23.98 22.00
N ASP A 421 -23.12 -23.75 22.96
CA ASP A 421 -22.79 -23.54 24.37
C ASP A 421 -22.57 -24.84 25.17
N MET A 422 -22.62 -26.00 24.50
CA MET A 422 -22.58 -27.31 25.14
C MET A 422 -21.32 -28.09 24.77
N ALA A 423 -20.69 -28.71 25.77
CA ALA A 423 -19.59 -29.64 25.58
C ALA A 423 -19.94 -31.03 26.12
N TYR A 424 -19.83 -32.04 25.25
CA TYR A 424 -20.18 -33.43 25.52
C TYR A 424 -18.90 -34.24 25.72
N VAL A 425 -18.78 -34.89 26.87
CA VAL A 425 -17.62 -35.69 27.25
C VAL A 425 -18.06 -37.13 27.43
N ASN A 426 -17.44 -38.04 26.69
CA ASN A 426 -17.64 -39.47 26.82
C ASN A 426 -16.33 -40.16 27.21
N ALA A 427 -16.37 -40.99 28.24
CA ALA A 427 -15.20 -41.73 28.71
C ALA A 427 -15.57 -43.07 29.33
N THR A 428 -14.61 -43.99 29.37
CA THR A 428 -14.67 -45.17 30.23
C THR A 428 -13.63 -45.00 31.32
N VAL A 429 -14.09 -44.97 32.57
CA VAL A 429 -13.25 -44.75 33.74
C VAL A 429 -13.40 -45.95 34.66
N GLN A 430 -12.27 -46.50 35.10
CA GLN A 430 -12.24 -47.50 36.15
C GLN A 430 -11.99 -46.80 37.49
N PHE A 431 -12.84 -47.06 38.48
CA PHE A 431 -12.58 -46.68 39.86
C PHE A 431 -12.12 -47.88 40.65
N VAL A 432 -11.00 -47.75 41.35
CA VAL A 432 -10.53 -48.73 42.35
C VAL A 432 -11.02 -48.23 43.70
N LEU A 433 -11.70 -49.10 44.44
CA LEU A 433 -12.45 -48.75 45.63
C LEU A 433 -11.90 -49.55 46.81
N GLN A 434 -11.50 -48.88 47.88
CA GLN A 434 -11.09 -49.55 49.10
C GLN A 434 -12.24 -49.58 50.10
N LYS A 435 -12.67 -50.78 50.48
CA LYS A 435 -13.74 -50.96 51.46
C LYS A 435 -13.23 -50.97 52.90
N ASN A 436 -12.03 -51.51 53.09
CA ASN A 436 -11.31 -51.59 54.36
C ASN A 436 -9.81 -51.79 54.08
N SER A 437 -8.98 -51.89 55.13
CA SER A 437 -7.52 -51.96 54.99
C SER A 437 -6.98 -53.08 54.10
N THR A 438 -7.77 -54.11 53.78
CA THR A 438 -7.32 -55.28 53.00
C THR A 438 -8.17 -55.60 51.77
N THR A 439 -9.33 -54.94 51.60
CA THR A 439 -10.29 -55.27 50.54
C THR A 439 -10.36 -54.14 49.52
N PHE A 440 -9.97 -54.46 48.29
CA PHE A 440 -10.10 -53.60 47.12
C PHE A 440 -11.12 -54.21 46.16
N ASP A 441 -12.04 -53.37 45.70
CA ASP A 441 -12.95 -53.64 44.61
C ASP A 441 -12.61 -52.70 43.45
N TYR A 442 -13.21 -52.95 42.28
CA TYR A 442 -13.20 -51.97 41.20
C TYR A 442 -14.56 -51.93 40.50
N ILE A 443 -14.89 -50.78 39.94
CA ILE A 443 -16.04 -50.59 39.06
C ILE A 443 -15.58 -49.94 37.76
N ASN A 444 -16.01 -50.50 36.64
CA ASN A 444 -15.88 -49.86 35.34
C ASN A 444 -17.13 -49.04 35.08
N VAL A 445 -16.95 -47.77 34.72
CA VAL A 445 -18.02 -46.81 34.54
C VAL A 445 -17.94 -46.21 33.15
N SER A 446 -19.04 -46.26 32.41
CA SER A 446 -19.23 -45.40 31.24
C SER A 446 -19.73 -44.06 31.73
N TYR A 447 -18.97 -43.01 31.43
CA TYR A 447 -19.28 -41.63 31.77
C TYR A 447 -19.79 -40.88 30.55
N GLU A 448 -20.87 -40.14 30.77
CA GLU A 448 -21.32 -39.06 29.88
C GLU A 448 -21.45 -37.79 30.72
N ILE A 449 -20.69 -36.75 30.42
CA ILE A 449 -20.81 -35.44 31.10
C ILE A 449 -21.16 -34.40 30.04
N VAL A 450 -22.18 -33.60 30.31
CA VAL A 450 -22.51 -32.44 29.50
C VAL A 450 -22.27 -31.18 30.31
N TYR A 451 -21.34 -30.37 29.82
CA TYR A 451 -21.08 -29.04 30.35
C TYR A 451 -21.84 -28.00 29.55
N GLN A 452 -22.37 -26.98 30.22
CA GLN A 452 -22.88 -25.77 29.60
C GLN A 452 -21.95 -24.60 29.92
N ASN A 453 -21.65 -23.79 28.89
CA ASN A 453 -20.87 -22.56 29.03
C ASN A 453 -21.75 -21.45 29.63
N MET A 454 -21.47 -21.07 30.88
CA MET A 454 -22.21 -20.02 31.61
C MET A 454 -21.73 -18.60 31.29
N GLY A 455 -20.77 -18.45 30.37
CA GLY A 455 -20.21 -17.18 29.94
C GLY A 455 -18.68 -17.15 29.97
N PHE A 456 -18.10 -16.00 29.61
CA PHE A 456 -16.66 -15.81 29.55
C PHE A 456 -16.15 -14.99 30.75
N ASN A 457 -15.20 -15.53 31.51
CA ASN A 457 -14.57 -14.81 32.60
C ASN A 457 -13.43 -13.93 32.08
N VAL A 458 -13.73 -12.64 31.91
CA VAL A 458 -12.78 -11.63 31.42
C VAL A 458 -11.52 -11.45 32.27
N LYS A 459 -11.53 -11.87 33.55
CA LYS A 459 -10.35 -11.77 34.45
C LYS A 459 -9.40 -12.94 34.29
N THR A 460 -9.92 -14.13 33.98
CA THR A 460 -9.11 -15.36 33.88
C THR A 460 -8.89 -15.79 32.44
N GLY A 461 -9.61 -15.21 31.47
CA GLY A 461 -9.54 -15.57 30.07
C GLY A 461 -10.09 -16.98 29.78
N GLN A 462 -11.00 -17.48 30.61
CA GLN A 462 -11.55 -18.84 30.53
C GLN A 462 -13.07 -18.84 30.41
N PHE A 463 -13.61 -19.82 29.71
CA PHE A 463 -15.05 -20.09 29.67
C PHE A 463 -15.53 -20.64 31.02
N GLN A 464 -16.76 -20.38 31.40
CA GLN A 464 -17.32 -20.79 32.69
C GLN A 464 -18.22 -22.02 32.53
N TYR A 465 -17.62 -23.17 32.25
CA TYR A 465 -18.35 -24.42 32.10
C TYR A 465 -18.87 -24.97 33.44
N GLN A 466 -20.11 -25.44 33.47
CA GLN A 466 -20.70 -26.18 34.59
C GLN A 466 -21.40 -27.45 34.10
N ILE A 467 -21.36 -28.52 34.89
CA ILE A 467 -22.06 -29.78 34.61
C ILE A 467 -23.56 -29.54 34.75
N VAL A 468 -24.30 -29.71 33.67
CA VAL A 468 -25.77 -29.64 33.64
C VAL A 468 -26.39 -31.03 33.53
N TYR A 469 -25.64 -32.01 33.03
CA TYR A 469 -26.08 -33.38 32.88
C TYR A 469 -24.92 -34.34 33.06
N GLU A 470 -25.13 -35.43 33.79
CA GLU A 470 -24.14 -36.49 33.97
C GLU A 470 -24.80 -37.87 34.01
N VAL A 471 -24.15 -38.84 33.38
CA VAL A 471 -24.47 -40.26 33.48
C VAL A 471 -23.28 -41.00 34.08
N PHE A 472 -23.53 -41.64 35.22
CA PHE A 472 -22.63 -42.57 35.88
C PHE A 472 -23.17 -43.98 35.68
N ASN A 473 -22.73 -44.69 34.65
CA ASN A 473 -23.23 -46.03 34.33
C ASN A 473 -22.23 -47.13 34.66
N ILE A 474 -22.51 -47.92 35.69
CA ILE A 474 -21.67 -49.05 36.10
C ILE A 474 -21.85 -50.19 35.08
N LEU A 475 -20.78 -50.50 34.34
CA LEU A 475 -20.74 -51.55 33.32
C LEU A 475 -20.43 -52.94 33.88
N GLY A 476 -19.76 -52.99 35.03
CA GLY A 476 -19.33 -54.23 35.67
C GLY A 476 -18.07 -54.04 36.51
N GLY A 477 -17.73 -55.07 37.28
CA GLY A 477 -16.61 -55.10 38.22
C GLY A 477 -16.68 -56.41 39.02
N SER A 478 -15.57 -56.86 39.60
CA SER A 478 -15.56 -58.04 40.46
C SER A 478 -15.26 -57.63 41.90
N PRO A 479 -15.97 -58.20 42.90
CA PRO A 479 -15.28 -58.73 44.06
C PRO A 479 -14.69 -60.09 43.63
N LYS A 480 -13.50 -60.09 43.02
CA LYS A 480 -12.74 -61.34 42.79
C LYS A 480 -11.40 -61.19 43.50
N PRO A 481 -10.99 -62.18 44.32
CA PRO A 481 -9.76 -62.09 45.07
C PRO A 481 -8.54 -62.07 44.13
N LEU A 482 -7.54 -61.29 44.52
CA LEU A 482 -6.20 -61.12 43.92
C LEU A 482 -5.36 -62.41 43.85
N SER A 483 -5.96 -63.60 43.94
CA SER A 483 -5.26 -64.89 43.78
C SER A 483 -5.18 -65.37 42.32
N GLU A 484 -5.69 -64.59 41.35
CA GLU A 484 -5.73 -64.97 39.93
C GLU A 484 -5.15 -63.90 38.98
N VAL A 485 -4.30 -62.98 39.47
CA VAL A 485 -3.46 -62.08 38.64
C VAL A 485 -1.99 -62.30 38.99
#